data_AF-A0A6A5RVE9-F1
#
_entry.id   AF-A0A6A5RVE9-F1
#
_cell.length_a   1.000
_cell.length_b   1.000
_cell.length_c   1.000
_cell.angle_alpha   90.00
_cell.angle_beta   90.00
_cell.angle_gamma   90.00
#
_symmetry.space_group_name_H-M   'P 1'
#
loop_
_entity.id
_entity.type
_entity.pdbx_description
1 polymer ?
#
loop_
_entity_poly.entity_id
_entity_poly.type
_entity_poly.pdbx_seq_one_letter_code
_entity_poly.pdbx_strand_id
1 'polypeptide(L)'
;MFETSSSTSLAFLTRLGEKSSYFRAVCTGGFAESDKHKIRLPESEKTIAAMLDEIYGTYNSTTGSLSTGFVLRPETEKERARNDLLDLFIASEKYGLEKDKTKVVKAIIDRLPFVQDSLIIVDLATYVYDDQTPQVDCGLRKAIIQQIYIRLPPILSDKKAWQEYSENRAVSKALHAHVAHLFMPGVWSELDILSDGYRRTRPIFSGSSSWVSF
;
A
#
# COMPACT_ATOMS: atom_id res chain seq x y z
N MET A 1 16.27 16.20 14.36
CA MET A 1 17.27 17.19 13.90
C MET A 1 18.53 16.41 13.59
N PHE A 2 18.90 16.24 12.32
CA PHE A 2 20.09 15.48 11.94
C PHE A 2 21.17 16.47 11.51
N GLU A 3 22.17 16.69 12.36
CA GLU A 3 23.42 17.36 12.01
C GLU A 3 24.46 16.29 11.70
N THR A 4 24.79 16.13 10.43
CA THR A 4 25.86 15.24 9.97
C THR A 4 26.82 16.02 9.10
N SER A 5 28.10 15.64 9.18
CA SER A 5 29.19 16.22 8.38
C SER A 5 28.86 16.21 6.88
N SER A 6 29.28 17.25 6.16
CA SER A 6 28.92 17.51 4.75
C SER A 6 28.99 16.27 3.83
N SER A 7 30.03 15.44 4.00
CA SER A 7 30.23 14.21 3.21
C SER A 7 29.23 13.09 3.55
N THR A 8 28.79 12.99 4.79
CA THR A 8 27.81 11.98 5.26
C THR A 8 26.40 12.35 4.81
N SER A 9 26.08 13.65 4.84
CA SER A 9 24.81 14.19 4.35
C SER A 9 24.66 13.98 2.83
N LEU A 10 25.75 14.08 2.07
CA LEU A 10 25.73 13.86 0.62
C LEU A 10 25.45 12.39 0.27
N ALA A 11 26.13 11.44 0.92
CA ALA A 11 25.89 10.01 0.71
C ALA A 11 24.46 9.59 1.10
N PHE A 12 23.91 10.20 2.15
CA PHE A 12 22.52 10.01 2.59
C PHE A 12 21.52 10.48 1.52
N LEU A 13 21.71 11.68 0.99
CA LEU A 13 20.82 12.25 -0.05
C LEU A 13 20.90 11.47 -1.37
N THR A 14 22.10 11.02 -1.76
CA THR A 14 22.28 10.19 -2.96
C THR A 14 21.48 8.89 -2.85
N ARG A 15 21.60 8.18 -1.73
CA ARG A 15 20.90 6.90 -1.53
C ARG A 15 19.38 7.07 -1.49
N LEU A 16 18.87 8.14 -0.86
CA LEU A 16 17.45 8.49 -0.89
C LEU A 16 16.95 8.76 -2.32
N GLY A 17 17.73 9.51 -3.11
CA GLY A 17 17.38 9.82 -4.50
C GLY A 17 17.47 8.62 -5.46
N GLU A 18 18.34 7.64 -5.18
CA GLU A 18 18.39 6.38 -5.93
C GLU A 18 17.16 5.50 -5.69
N LYS A 19 16.61 5.53 -4.48
CA LYS A 19 15.50 4.66 -4.06
C LYS A 19 14.13 5.28 -4.33
N SER A 20 14.04 6.61 -4.36
CA SER A 20 12.78 7.34 -4.50
C SER A 20 12.92 8.46 -5.53
N SER A 21 12.04 8.41 -6.54
CA SER A 21 11.90 9.51 -7.51
C SER A 21 11.46 10.81 -6.85
N TYR A 22 10.62 10.74 -5.81
CA TYR A 22 10.20 11.88 -5.01
C TYR A 22 11.37 12.55 -4.32
N PHE A 23 12.15 11.81 -3.53
CA PHE A 23 13.28 12.40 -2.80
C PHE A 23 14.36 12.93 -3.74
N ARG A 24 14.58 12.26 -4.88
CA ARG A 24 15.45 12.80 -5.94
C ARG A 24 14.97 14.17 -6.41
N ALA A 25 13.69 14.31 -6.74
CA ALA A 25 13.12 15.57 -7.19
C ALA A 25 13.20 16.66 -6.11
N VAL A 26 12.94 16.33 -4.84
CA VAL A 26 13.06 17.32 -3.75
C VAL A 26 14.53 17.73 -3.51
N CYS A 27 15.49 16.83 -3.71
CA CYS A 27 16.90 17.13 -3.48
C CYS A 27 17.56 17.88 -4.65
N THR A 28 17.10 17.67 -5.89
CA THR A 28 17.73 18.24 -7.09
C THR A 28 16.86 19.27 -7.84
N GLY A 29 15.62 19.46 -7.41
CA GLY A 29 14.61 20.22 -8.15
C GLY A 29 14.66 21.75 -7.97
N GLY A 30 15.61 22.28 -7.19
CA GLY A 30 15.72 23.72 -6.95
C GLY A 30 14.58 24.29 -6.09
N PHE A 31 14.03 23.47 -5.19
CA PHE A 31 13.02 23.90 -4.23
C PHE A 31 13.70 24.51 -2.99
N ALA A 32 12.94 25.27 -2.18
CA ALA A 32 13.46 25.84 -0.94
C ALA A 32 13.99 24.75 0.03
N GLU A 33 13.42 23.55 -0.04
CA GLU A 33 13.85 22.34 0.65
C GLU A 33 15.22 21.85 0.19
N SER A 34 15.53 22.00 -1.10
CA SER A 34 16.84 21.65 -1.69
C SER A 34 17.94 22.51 -1.10
N ASP A 35 17.71 23.83 -1.01
CA ASP A 35 18.68 24.81 -0.50
C ASP A 35 18.88 24.71 1.02
N LYS A 36 17.81 24.38 1.76
CA LYS A 36 17.83 24.27 3.22
C LYS A 36 18.29 22.90 3.72
N HIS A 37 18.47 21.93 2.83
CA HIS A 37 18.75 20.52 3.13
C HIS A 37 17.83 19.93 4.21
N LYS A 38 16.56 20.37 4.23
CA LYS A 38 15.57 19.99 5.24
C LYS A 38 14.21 19.83 4.56
N ILE A 39 13.57 18.71 4.84
CA ILE A 39 12.20 18.40 4.40
C ILE A 39 11.32 18.11 5.61
N ARG A 40 10.08 18.58 5.57
CA ARG A 40 9.06 18.22 6.57
C ARG A 40 8.12 17.20 5.95
N LEU A 41 8.03 16.04 6.59
CA LEU A 41 7.13 14.97 6.19
C LEU A 41 5.89 14.99 7.12
N PRO A 42 4.68 14.76 6.59
CA PRO A 42 3.45 14.76 7.41
C PRO A 42 3.21 13.44 8.15
N GLU A 43 3.96 12.38 7.86
CA GLU A 43 3.82 11.08 8.53
C GLU A 43 4.38 11.10 9.95
N SER A 44 4.00 10.08 10.74
CA SER A 44 4.53 9.91 12.09
C SER A 44 6.04 9.63 12.07
N GLU A 45 6.74 9.98 13.15
CA GLU A 45 8.18 9.68 13.32
C GLU A 45 8.45 8.18 13.15
N LYS A 46 7.52 7.33 13.61
CA LYS A 46 7.62 5.87 13.50
C LYS A 46 7.55 5.40 12.05
N THR A 47 6.60 5.92 11.27
CA THR A 47 6.44 5.58 9.85
C THR A 47 7.68 6.02 9.06
N ILE A 48 8.19 7.23 9.35
CA ILE A 48 9.40 7.77 8.73
C ILE A 48 10.61 6.90 9.09
N ALA A 49 10.78 6.54 10.35
CA ALA A 49 11.89 5.68 10.80
C ALA A 49 11.85 4.31 10.09
N ALA A 50 10.68 3.66 10.05
CA ALA A 50 10.51 2.39 9.37
C ALA A 50 10.80 2.49 7.86
N MET A 51 10.35 3.57 7.21
CA MET A 51 10.66 3.83 5.80
C MET A 51 12.17 4.01 5.57
N LEU A 52 12.85 4.78 6.42
CA LEU A 52 14.30 4.94 6.35
C LEU A 52 15.01 3.61 6.56
N ASP A 53 14.54 2.78 7.50
CA ASP A 53 15.13 1.46 7.72
C ASP A 53 15.10 0.59 6.45
N GLU A 54 14.00 0.62 5.69
CA GLU A 54 13.91 -0.06 4.40
C GLU A 54 14.88 0.49 3.35
N ILE A 55 14.92 1.82 3.19
CA ILE A 55 15.81 2.51 2.23
C ILE A 55 17.28 2.17 2.50
N TYR A 56 17.65 2.13 3.78
CA TYR A 56 19.01 1.83 4.23
C TYR A 56 19.30 0.32 4.37
N GLY A 57 18.29 -0.53 4.19
CA GLY A 57 18.43 -1.98 4.30
C GLY A 57 18.80 -2.43 5.71
N THR A 58 18.41 -1.66 6.73
CA THR A 58 18.57 -2.02 8.14
C THR A 58 17.40 -2.90 8.58
N TYR A 59 17.50 -3.46 9.78
CA TYR A 59 16.43 -4.27 10.33
C TYR A 59 15.20 -3.40 10.61
N ASN A 60 14.11 -3.66 9.89
CA ASN A 60 12.82 -3.04 10.12
C ASN A 60 11.91 -4.00 10.91
N SER A 61 11.53 -3.60 12.12
CA SER A 61 10.68 -4.42 12.99
C SER A 61 9.21 -4.51 12.53
N THR A 62 8.74 -3.54 11.73
CA THR A 62 7.40 -3.48 11.14
C THR A 62 7.25 -4.49 10.00
N THR A 63 8.21 -4.57 9.08
CA THR A 63 8.21 -5.52 7.95
C THR A 63 8.92 -6.84 8.26
N GLY A 64 9.52 -6.96 9.45
CA GLY A 64 10.29 -8.12 9.89
C GLY A 64 9.50 -9.44 9.92
N SER A 65 10.24 -10.55 9.93
CA SER A 65 9.70 -11.91 9.77
C SER A 65 8.56 -12.24 10.74
N LEU A 66 7.51 -12.92 10.23
CA LEU A 66 6.40 -13.49 11.00
C LEU A 66 6.83 -14.31 12.23
N SER A 67 7.94 -15.05 12.10
CA SER A 67 8.49 -15.94 13.11
C SER A 67 9.08 -15.22 14.33
N THR A 68 9.24 -13.89 14.27
CA THR A 68 9.67 -13.06 15.41
C THR A 68 8.56 -12.80 16.45
N GLY A 69 7.54 -13.67 16.48
CA GLY A 69 6.54 -13.69 17.55
C GLY A 69 5.22 -13.01 17.22
N PHE A 70 4.96 -12.56 15.98
CA PHE A 70 3.67 -11.93 15.63
C PHE A 70 2.47 -12.83 15.98
N VAL A 71 2.59 -14.14 15.74
CA VAL A 71 1.55 -15.13 16.02
C VAL A 71 1.16 -15.15 17.51
N LEU A 72 2.13 -14.98 18.40
CA LEU A 72 1.97 -15.08 19.86
C LEU A 72 1.59 -13.75 20.51
N ARG A 73 1.58 -12.64 19.75
CA ARG A 73 1.23 -11.33 20.30
C ARG A 73 -0.26 -11.24 20.65
N PRO A 74 -0.62 -10.44 21.66
CA PRO A 74 -2.01 -10.08 21.91
C PRO A 74 -2.66 -9.43 20.68
N GLU A 75 -3.98 -9.57 20.52
CA GLU A 75 -4.70 -9.00 19.36
C GLU A 75 -4.52 -7.48 19.24
N THR A 76 -4.44 -6.75 20.36
CA THR A 76 -4.20 -5.30 20.36
C THR A 76 -2.83 -4.91 19.79
N GLU A 77 -1.80 -5.74 19.99
CA GLU A 77 -0.49 -5.54 19.39
C GLU A 77 -0.46 -5.93 17.91
N LYS A 78 -1.21 -6.97 17.53
CA LYS A 78 -1.39 -7.34 16.11
C LYS A 78 -2.10 -6.23 15.35
N GLU A 79 -3.12 -5.64 15.93
CA GLU A 79 -3.84 -4.49 15.38
C GLU A 79 -2.92 -3.29 15.19
N ARG A 80 -2.12 -2.95 16.21
CA ARG A 80 -1.13 -1.86 16.11
C ARG A 80 -0.13 -2.12 14.99
N ALA A 81 0.45 -3.33 14.95
CA ALA A 81 1.41 -3.71 13.91
C ALA A 81 0.80 -3.69 12.50
N ARG A 82 -0.48 -4.05 12.36
CA ARG A 82 -1.23 -3.91 11.11
C ARG A 82 -1.36 -2.45 10.70
N ASN A 83 -1.77 -1.57 11.61
CA ASN A 83 -1.92 -0.14 11.32
C ASN A 83 -0.57 0.48 10.92
N ASP A 84 0.52 0.11 11.61
CA ASP A 84 1.88 0.54 11.25
C ASP A 84 2.27 0.12 9.83
N LEU A 85 1.86 -1.08 9.39
CA LEU A 85 2.09 -1.57 8.03
C LEU A 85 1.26 -0.83 6.99
N LEU A 86 0.02 -0.48 7.31
CA LEU A 86 -0.85 0.30 6.41
C LEU A 86 -0.29 1.71 6.20
N ASP A 87 0.13 2.37 7.28
CA ASP A 87 0.78 3.67 7.21
C ASP A 87 2.07 3.61 6.37
N LEU A 88 2.87 2.55 6.57
CA LEU A 88 4.09 2.35 5.78
C LEU A 88 3.79 2.03 4.32
N PHE A 89 2.70 1.31 4.02
CA PHE A 89 2.24 1.04 2.65
C PHE A 89 1.87 2.33 1.92
N ILE A 90 1.07 3.20 2.56
CA ILE A 90 0.68 4.51 2.01
C ILE A 90 1.90 5.40 1.81
N ALA A 91 2.80 5.47 2.81
CA ALA A 91 4.03 6.23 2.69
C ALA A 91 4.91 5.71 1.54
N SER A 92 5.03 4.39 1.40
CA SER A 92 5.82 3.76 0.33
C SER A 92 5.28 4.12 -1.06
N GLU A 93 3.97 4.12 -1.25
CA GLU A 93 3.36 4.60 -2.51
C GLU A 93 3.65 6.08 -2.73
N LYS A 94 3.37 6.91 -1.73
CA LYS A 94 3.51 8.37 -1.80
C LYS A 94 4.93 8.80 -2.19
N TYR A 95 5.93 8.09 -1.69
CA TYR A 95 7.34 8.37 -1.97
C TYR A 95 7.92 7.51 -3.11
N GLY A 96 7.11 6.74 -3.83
CA GLY A 96 7.53 5.96 -4.99
C GLY A 96 8.52 4.84 -4.66
N LEU A 97 8.40 4.24 -3.47
CA LEU A 97 9.23 3.15 -2.97
C LEU A 97 8.65 1.79 -3.35
N GLU A 98 8.62 1.47 -4.65
CA GLU A 98 7.92 0.29 -5.20
C GLU A 98 8.35 -1.06 -4.59
N LYS A 99 9.65 -1.22 -4.33
CA LYS A 99 10.20 -2.45 -3.73
C LYS A 99 9.73 -2.61 -2.29
N ASP A 100 9.74 -1.51 -1.54
CA ASP A 100 9.38 -1.50 -0.12
C ASP A 100 7.86 -1.66 0.00
N LYS A 101 7.07 -1.00 -0.86
CA LYS A 101 5.63 -1.22 -0.99
C LYS A 101 5.28 -2.70 -1.17
N THR A 102 5.94 -3.38 -2.10
CA THR A 102 5.73 -4.81 -2.35
C THR A 102 6.08 -5.66 -1.12
N LYS A 103 7.18 -5.33 -0.43
CA LYS A 103 7.61 -6.01 0.80
C LYS A 103 6.59 -5.83 1.93
N VAL A 104 6.09 -4.60 2.11
CA VAL A 104 5.09 -4.26 3.12
C VAL A 104 3.78 -5.01 2.85
N VAL A 105 3.30 -5.03 1.60
CA VAL A 105 2.10 -5.77 1.20
C VAL A 105 2.24 -7.26 1.50
N LYS A 106 3.36 -7.89 1.14
CA LYS A 106 3.62 -9.29 1.49
C LYS A 106 3.53 -9.50 3.00
N ALA A 107 4.15 -8.62 3.78
CA ALA A 107 4.14 -8.71 5.22
C ALA A 107 2.74 -8.49 5.83
N ILE A 108 1.83 -7.75 5.18
CA ILE A 108 0.42 -7.67 5.57
C ILE A 108 -0.29 -8.99 5.25
N ILE A 109 -0.16 -9.47 4.01
CA ILE A 109 -0.82 -10.70 3.52
C ILE A 109 -0.44 -11.90 4.38
N ASP A 110 0.85 -12.05 4.68
CA ASP A 110 1.41 -13.11 5.50
C ASP A 110 0.84 -13.12 6.93
N ARG A 111 0.38 -11.95 7.42
CA ARG A 111 -0.16 -11.77 8.78
C ARG A 111 -1.68 -11.94 8.86
N LEU A 112 -2.40 -11.78 7.74
CA LEU A 112 -3.86 -11.89 7.69
C LEU A 112 -4.42 -13.18 8.33
N PRO A 113 -3.84 -14.38 8.10
CA PRO A 113 -4.38 -15.60 8.69
C PRO A 113 -4.36 -15.63 10.22
N PHE A 114 -3.54 -14.81 10.87
CA PHE A 114 -3.33 -14.83 12.33
C PHE A 114 -4.17 -13.80 13.10
N VAL A 115 -4.86 -12.91 12.39
CA VAL A 115 -5.88 -12.02 12.99
C VAL A 115 -7.09 -12.88 13.30
N GLN A 116 -7.59 -12.94 14.53
CA GLN A 116 -8.73 -13.82 14.85
C GLN A 116 -10.08 -13.11 14.78
N ASP A 117 -10.07 -11.82 15.11
CA ASP A 117 -11.28 -11.00 15.15
C ASP A 117 -11.85 -10.76 13.74
N SER A 118 -13.15 -11.03 13.59
CA SER A 118 -13.86 -10.88 12.31
C SER A 118 -14.07 -9.40 11.94
N LEU A 119 -14.39 -8.56 12.93
CA LEU A 119 -14.58 -7.13 12.72
C LEU A 119 -13.28 -6.49 12.25
N ILE A 120 -12.14 -6.84 12.85
CA ILE A 120 -10.82 -6.33 12.45
C ILE A 120 -10.52 -6.63 10.96
N ILE A 121 -10.92 -7.79 10.45
CA ILE A 121 -10.69 -8.15 9.03
C ILE A 121 -11.63 -7.37 8.11
N VAL A 122 -12.87 -7.15 8.52
CA VAL A 122 -13.83 -6.33 7.78
C VAL A 122 -13.38 -4.86 7.78
N ASP A 123 -12.95 -4.30 8.90
CA ASP A 123 -12.43 -2.93 8.99
C ASP A 123 -11.22 -2.73 8.06
N LEU A 124 -10.33 -3.73 8.01
CA LEU A 124 -9.19 -3.71 7.09
C LEU A 124 -9.66 -3.72 5.63
N ALA A 125 -10.67 -4.52 5.29
CA ALA A 125 -11.24 -4.54 3.96
C ALA A 125 -11.88 -3.19 3.62
N THR A 126 -12.67 -2.62 4.53
CA THR A 126 -13.26 -1.29 4.39
C THR A 126 -12.19 -0.24 4.12
N TYR A 127 -11.12 -0.22 4.93
CA TYR A 127 -10.02 0.72 4.77
C TYR A 127 -9.33 0.60 3.42
N VAL A 128 -8.97 -0.63 3.00
CA VAL A 128 -8.23 -0.83 1.74
C VAL A 128 -9.10 -0.57 0.50
N TYR A 129 -10.42 -0.73 0.61
CA TYR A 129 -11.37 -0.40 -0.45
C TYR A 129 -11.85 1.05 -0.42
N ASP A 130 -11.41 1.85 0.55
CA ASP A 130 -11.62 3.30 0.54
C ASP A 130 -10.84 3.96 -0.61
N ASP A 131 -11.41 5.03 -1.18
CA ASP A 131 -10.85 5.74 -2.33
C ASP A 131 -9.48 6.40 -2.03
N GLN A 132 -9.15 6.62 -0.76
CA GLN A 132 -7.85 7.17 -0.35
C GLN A 132 -6.72 6.13 -0.37
N THR A 133 -7.03 4.84 -0.48
CA THR A 133 -6.01 3.78 -0.50
C THR A 133 -5.40 3.63 -1.90
N PRO A 134 -4.06 3.50 -2.03
CA PRO A 134 -3.38 3.27 -3.30
C PRO A 134 -4.04 2.20 -4.18
N GLN A 135 -4.23 2.52 -5.47
CA GLN A 135 -4.86 1.60 -6.43
C GLN A 135 -3.90 0.47 -6.83
N VAL A 136 -2.60 0.75 -6.90
CA VAL A 136 -1.57 -0.27 -7.16
C VAL A 136 -1.14 -0.90 -5.84
N ASP A 137 -1.90 -1.90 -5.42
CA ASP A 137 -1.81 -2.49 -4.08
C ASP A 137 -1.05 -3.82 -3.99
N CYS A 138 -0.37 -4.20 -5.08
CA CYS A 138 0.42 -5.44 -5.16
C CYS A 138 -0.36 -6.71 -4.78
N GLY A 139 -1.69 -6.75 -5.02
CA GLY A 139 -2.54 -7.90 -4.75
C GLY A 139 -3.17 -7.90 -3.36
N LEU A 140 -3.00 -6.83 -2.57
CA LEU A 140 -3.54 -6.71 -1.22
C LEU A 140 -5.06 -6.87 -1.19
N ARG A 141 -5.80 -6.16 -2.06
CA ARG A 141 -7.28 -6.26 -2.15
C ARG A 141 -7.74 -7.68 -2.44
N LYS A 142 -7.05 -8.39 -3.33
CA LYS A 142 -7.36 -9.79 -3.67
C LYS A 142 -7.16 -10.71 -2.46
N ALA A 143 -6.05 -10.56 -1.76
CA ALA A 143 -5.74 -11.37 -0.57
C ALA A 143 -6.74 -11.12 0.58
N ILE A 144 -7.13 -9.86 0.80
CA ILE A 144 -8.14 -9.51 1.81
C ILE A 144 -9.50 -10.12 1.46
N ILE A 145 -9.97 -10.00 0.22
CA ILE A 145 -11.25 -10.59 -0.19
C ILE A 145 -11.23 -12.12 -0.06
N GLN A 146 -10.12 -12.77 -0.40
CA GLN A 146 -9.96 -14.20 -0.17
C GLN A 146 -10.09 -14.55 1.32
N GLN A 147 -9.53 -13.73 2.21
CA GLN A 147 -9.67 -13.93 3.66
C GLN A 147 -11.10 -13.68 4.16
N ILE A 148 -11.78 -12.66 3.66
CA ILE A 148 -13.21 -12.41 3.92
C ILE A 148 -14.04 -13.64 3.49
N TYR A 149 -13.78 -14.18 2.29
CA TYR A 149 -14.46 -15.37 1.79
C TYR A 149 -14.27 -16.58 2.72
N ILE A 150 -13.02 -16.89 3.10
CA ILE A 150 -12.70 -18.01 4.00
C ILE A 150 -13.39 -17.84 5.36
N ARG A 151 -13.53 -16.60 5.83
CA ARG A 151 -14.07 -16.25 7.16
C ARG A 151 -15.51 -15.77 7.12
N LEU A 152 -16.22 -16.00 6.03
CA LEU A 152 -17.60 -15.59 5.90
C LEU A 152 -18.50 -16.18 7.01
N PRO A 153 -18.37 -17.47 7.41
CA PRO A 153 -19.21 -17.99 8.49
C PRO A 153 -18.97 -17.32 9.87
N PRO A 154 -17.71 -17.11 10.32
CA PRO A 154 -17.45 -16.26 11.49
C PRO A 154 -17.99 -14.82 11.37
N ILE A 155 -17.82 -14.17 10.21
CA ILE A 155 -18.32 -12.79 9.99
C ILE A 155 -19.85 -12.73 10.11
N LEU A 156 -20.57 -13.69 9.54
CA LEU A 156 -22.03 -13.77 9.63
C LEU A 156 -22.53 -13.99 11.06
N SER A 157 -21.72 -14.64 11.89
CA SER A 157 -22.06 -14.94 13.29
C SER A 157 -21.77 -13.77 14.23
N ASP A 158 -20.92 -12.83 13.81
CA ASP A 158 -20.60 -11.61 14.55
C ASP A 158 -21.48 -10.44 14.06
N LYS A 159 -22.39 -9.98 14.93
CA LYS A 159 -23.33 -8.90 14.59
C LYS A 159 -22.64 -7.62 14.12
N LYS A 160 -21.52 -7.24 14.73
CA LYS A 160 -20.81 -5.99 14.39
C LYS A 160 -20.07 -6.16 13.07
N ALA A 161 -19.33 -7.25 12.90
CA ALA A 161 -18.61 -7.53 11.67
C ALA A 161 -19.56 -7.67 10.47
N TRP A 162 -20.70 -8.35 10.66
CA TRP A 162 -21.72 -8.46 9.63
C TRP A 162 -22.31 -7.11 9.26
N GLN A 163 -22.64 -6.27 10.25
CA GLN A 163 -23.18 -4.94 9.99
C GLN A 163 -22.21 -4.12 9.13
N GLU A 164 -20.96 -3.99 9.57
CA GLU A 164 -19.91 -3.24 8.85
C GLU A 164 -19.73 -3.78 7.41
N TYR A 165 -19.65 -5.10 7.24
CA TYR A 165 -19.51 -5.73 5.93
C TYR A 165 -20.72 -5.44 5.03
N SER A 166 -21.93 -5.54 5.56
CA SER A 166 -23.18 -5.39 4.80
C SER A 166 -23.41 -3.95 4.33
N GLU A 167 -22.92 -2.98 5.09
CA GLU A 167 -23.00 -1.56 4.75
C GLU A 167 -21.92 -1.16 3.71
N ASN A 168 -20.81 -1.90 3.64
CA ASN A 168 -19.74 -1.64 2.67
C ASN A 168 -20.01 -2.27 1.28
N ARG A 169 -20.60 -1.47 0.39
CA ARG A 169 -20.90 -1.90 -1.00
C ARG A 169 -19.67 -2.27 -1.82
N ALA A 170 -18.52 -1.62 -1.61
CA ALA A 170 -17.32 -1.87 -2.39
C ALA A 170 -16.75 -3.26 -2.07
N VAL A 171 -16.62 -3.57 -0.77
CA VAL A 171 -16.15 -4.87 -0.28
C VAL A 171 -17.11 -5.99 -0.68
N SER A 172 -18.43 -5.77 -0.51
CA SER A 172 -19.45 -6.74 -0.91
C SER A 172 -19.41 -7.04 -2.41
N LYS A 173 -19.34 -6.00 -3.26
CA LYS A 173 -19.22 -6.18 -4.73
C LYS A 173 -17.96 -6.96 -5.10
N ALA A 174 -16.83 -6.66 -4.44
CA ALA A 174 -15.57 -7.36 -4.68
C ALA A 174 -15.64 -8.84 -4.27
N LEU A 175 -16.29 -9.17 -3.14
CA LEU A 175 -16.53 -10.56 -2.74
C LEU A 175 -17.40 -11.28 -3.76
N HIS A 176 -18.50 -10.66 -4.22
CA HIS A 176 -19.36 -11.25 -5.25
C HIS A 176 -18.60 -11.54 -6.55
N ALA A 177 -17.76 -10.61 -7.00
CA ALA A 177 -16.91 -10.82 -8.17
C ALA A 177 -15.92 -11.97 -7.97
N HIS A 178 -15.30 -12.04 -6.79
CA HIS A 178 -14.37 -13.13 -6.44
C HIS A 178 -15.08 -14.50 -6.45
N VAL A 179 -16.25 -14.59 -5.84
CA VAL A 179 -17.08 -15.80 -5.83
C VAL A 179 -17.48 -16.18 -7.25
N ALA A 180 -17.96 -15.24 -8.05
CA ALA A 180 -18.33 -15.50 -9.45
C ALA A 180 -17.15 -16.07 -10.26
N HIS A 181 -15.94 -15.54 -10.06
CA HIS A 181 -14.73 -16.07 -10.70
C HIS A 181 -14.40 -17.50 -10.25
N LEU A 182 -14.61 -17.84 -8.98
CA LEU A 182 -14.37 -19.21 -8.47
C LEU A 182 -15.35 -20.23 -9.06
N PHE A 183 -16.60 -19.85 -9.29
CA PHE A 183 -17.66 -20.75 -9.80
C PHE A 183 -17.79 -20.74 -11.33
N MET A 184 -17.28 -19.72 -12.03
CA MET A 184 -17.35 -19.58 -13.48
C MET A 184 -15.99 -19.15 -14.08
N PRO A 185 -14.93 -19.97 -13.97
CA PRO A 185 -13.57 -19.58 -14.34
C PRO A 185 -13.35 -19.30 -15.84
N GLY A 186 -14.34 -19.57 -16.72
CA GLY A 186 -14.24 -19.38 -18.17
C GLY A 186 -15.07 -18.23 -18.76
N VAL A 187 -15.84 -17.48 -17.97
CA VAL A 187 -16.77 -16.45 -18.49
C VAL A 187 -16.16 -15.03 -18.45
N TRP A 188 -15.12 -14.80 -17.64
CA TRP A 188 -14.59 -13.46 -17.37
C TRP A 188 -13.19 -13.18 -17.91
N SER A 189 -12.50 -14.18 -18.48
CA SER A 189 -11.21 -13.96 -19.16
C SER A 189 -11.30 -12.95 -20.32
N GLU A 190 -12.49 -12.76 -20.91
CA GLU A 190 -12.74 -11.72 -21.93
C GLU A 190 -13.00 -10.32 -21.34
N LEU A 191 -13.44 -10.22 -20.08
CA LEU A 191 -13.76 -8.95 -19.41
C LEU A 191 -12.56 -8.33 -18.69
N ASP A 192 -11.60 -9.13 -18.22
CA ASP A 192 -10.31 -8.62 -17.74
C ASP A 192 -9.48 -8.01 -18.88
N ILE A 193 -9.61 -8.54 -20.10
CA ILE A 193 -8.98 -7.95 -21.31
C ILE A 193 -9.66 -6.62 -21.70
N LEU A 194 -10.96 -6.45 -21.39
CA LEU A 194 -11.68 -5.21 -21.67
C LEU A 194 -11.50 -4.14 -20.59
N SER A 195 -11.23 -4.50 -19.33
CA SER A 195 -10.94 -3.53 -18.27
C SER A 195 -9.50 -2.97 -18.36
N ASP A 196 -8.54 -3.79 -18.81
CA ASP A 196 -7.18 -3.34 -19.15
C ASP A 196 -7.09 -2.70 -20.54
N GLY A 197 -7.98 -3.07 -21.47
CA GLY A 197 -8.01 -2.58 -22.85
C GLY A 197 -8.61 -1.18 -23.03
N TYR A 198 -9.44 -0.69 -22.10
CA TYR A 198 -10.14 0.60 -22.26
C TYR A 198 -9.30 1.85 -21.90
N ARG A 199 -8.01 1.70 -21.56
CA ARG A 199 -7.08 2.84 -21.35
C ARG A 199 -5.95 2.94 -22.39
N ARG A 200 -6.04 2.31 -23.57
CA ARG A 200 -5.13 2.59 -24.69
C ARG A 200 -5.79 2.51 -26.05
N THR A 201 -6.57 3.54 -26.41
CA THR A 201 -6.63 4.06 -27.79
C THR A 201 -7.24 5.46 -27.75
N ARG A 202 -6.42 6.51 -27.77
CA ARG A 202 -6.80 7.72 -28.48
C ARG A 202 -6.24 7.59 -29.91
N PRO A 203 -7.07 7.74 -30.94
CA PRO A 203 -6.59 7.71 -32.31
C PRO A 203 -5.65 8.89 -32.55
N ILE A 204 -4.53 8.60 -33.22
CA ILE A 204 -3.63 9.58 -33.82
C ILE A 204 -4.44 10.26 -34.93
N PHE A 205 -4.93 11.47 -34.66
CA PHE A 205 -5.28 12.40 -35.73
C PHE A 205 -4.02 13.18 -36.12
N SER A 206 -3.51 12.84 -37.30
CA SER A 206 -2.57 13.63 -38.06
C SER A 206 -3.19 14.98 -38.45
N GLY A 207 -2.50 16.09 -38.17
CA GLY A 207 -2.92 17.41 -38.65
C GLY A 207 -2.11 18.58 -38.11
N SER A 208 -0.97 18.85 -38.77
CA SER A 208 -0.32 20.16 -38.97
C SER A 208 -0.08 21.14 -37.80
N SER A 209 1.23 21.36 -37.54
CA SER A 209 1.90 22.67 -37.47
C SER A 209 1.47 23.71 -36.43
N SER A 210 2.31 23.94 -35.40
CA SER A 210 3.07 25.20 -35.20
C SER A 210 3.76 25.22 -33.84
N TRP A 211 5.04 25.59 -33.82
CA TRP A 211 5.86 25.85 -32.64
C TRP A 211 5.47 27.16 -31.96
N VAL A 212 5.54 27.22 -30.63
CA VAL A 212 5.86 28.46 -29.88
C VAL A 212 6.62 28.12 -28.60
N SER A 213 7.83 28.67 -28.48
CA SER A 213 8.58 28.96 -27.23
C SER A 213 8.19 30.38 -26.80
N PHE A 214 8.04 30.75 -25.52
CA PHE A 214 8.95 30.66 -24.37
C PHE A 214 8.23 30.12 -23.12
#